data_AF-A0ABD1CW13-F1
#
_entry.id   AF-A0ABD1CW13-F1
#
_cell.length_a   1.000
_cell.length_b   1.000
_cell.length_c   1.000
_cell.angle_alpha   90.00
_cell.angle_beta   90.00
_cell.angle_gamma   90.00
#
_symmetry.space_group_name_H-M   'P 1'
#
loop_
_entity.id
_entity.type
_entity.pdbx_description
1 polymer ?
#
loop_
_entity_poly.entity_id
_entity_poly.type
_entity_poly.pdbx_seq_one_letter_code
_entity_poly.pdbx_strand_id
1 'polypeptide(L)'
;MICAKVDVPLREQLDLNQTQVFWMCGECAKLFSNSHFRRVVKDHDVGNSEIAESMKTMQNDIANLTSTITDRPNRHHFPVIAAEPNDLWYLWLSSSPPSVTDEDIHSMVKECLSVEDDDPIVVKMLVKKGVDVSTLSSVTFKVGIGRDYRESSMDAANWPEQSVFPRVRGHRP
;
A
#
# COMPACT_ATOMS: atom_id res chain seq x y z
N MET A 1 17.14 26.54 -14.55
CA MET A 1 16.65 25.45 -13.70
C MET A 1 15.13 25.56 -13.68
N ILE A 2 14.43 24.81 -14.54
CA ILE A 2 12.97 24.93 -14.73
C ILE A 2 12.36 23.66 -14.15
N CYS A 3 11.83 23.77 -12.95
CA CYS A 3 11.21 22.66 -12.20
C CYS A 3 9.69 22.82 -12.34
N ALA A 4 9.03 21.79 -12.90
CA ALA A 4 7.60 21.72 -13.26
C ALA A 4 7.16 22.50 -14.51
N LYS A 5 6.39 21.83 -15.40
CA LYS A 5 5.64 22.44 -16.50
C LYS A 5 4.46 23.22 -15.92
N VAL A 6 4.73 24.41 -15.39
CA VAL A 6 3.68 25.34 -14.94
C VAL A 6 3.13 26.05 -16.17
N ASP A 7 1.81 26.07 -16.32
CA ASP A 7 1.12 26.79 -17.38
C ASP A 7 1.27 28.31 -17.23
N VAL A 8 1.22 29.03 -18.35
CA VAL A 8 1.47 30.49 -18.41
C VAL A 8 0.53 31.30 -17.50
N PRO A 9 -0.79 31.01 -17.43
CA PRO A 9 -1.70 31.73 -16.54
C PRO A 9 -1.36 31.54 -15.06
N LEU A 10 -1.00 30.30 -14.67
CA LEU A 10 -0.59 30.00 -13.31
C LEU A 10 0.74 30.70 -12.96
N ARG A 11 1.67 30.80 -13.92
CA ARG A 11 2.91 31.56 -13.74
C ARG A 11 2.67 33.05 -13.49
N GLU A 12 1.75 33.67 -14.23
CA GLU A 12 1.40 35.09 -14.01
C GLU A 12 0.75 35.31 -12.62
N GLN A 13 -0.06 34.37 -12.15
CA GLN A 13 -0.61 34.41 -10.78
C GLN A 13 0.45 34.23 -9.69
N LEU A 14 1.51 33.45 -9.97
CA LEU A 14 2.64 33.26 -9.06
C LEU A 14 3.53 34.51 -8.98
N ASP A 15 3.72 35.23 -10.08
CA ASP A 15 4.47 36.50 -10.09
C ASP A 15 3.79 37.58 -9.24
N LEU A 16 2.46 37.53 -9.09
CA LEU A 16 1.71 38.39 -8.16
C LEU A 16 1.95 38.05 -6.69
N ASN A 17 2.39 36.83 -6.38
CA ASN A 17 2.59 36.32 -5.01
C ASN A 17 4.04 35.86 -4.80
N GLN A 18 5.01 36.76 -4.98
CA GLN A 18 6.45 36.46 -4.89
C GLN A 18 6.93 35.76 -3.61
N THR A 19 6.11 35.75 -2.55
CA THR A 19 6.45 35.14 -1.27
C THR A 19 5.90 33.73 -1.09
N GLN A 20 4.94 33.30 -1.91
CA GLN A 20 4.27 32.01 -1.73
C GLN A 20 4.87 30.97 -2.68
N VAL A 21 5.56 29.99 -2.10
CA VAL A 21 5.89 28.77 -2.85
C VAL A 21 4.61 27.95 -2.95
N PHE A 22 4.28 27.42 -4.13
CA PHE A 22 2.99 26.77 -4.45
C PHE A 22 2.52 25.68 -3.47
N TRP A 23 3.43 25.10 -2.68
CA TRP A 23 3.15 24.05 -1.69
C TRP A 23 2.96 24.57 -0.26
N MET A 24 3.09 25.88 -0.03
CA MET A 24 3.20 26.47 1.30
C MET A 24 2.21 27.62 1.49
N CYS A 25 1.39 27.54 2.55
CA CYS A 25 0.43 28.60 2.85
C CYS A 25 1.14 29.92 3.23
N GLY A 26 0.43 31.04 3.10
CA GLY A 26 1.00 32.37 3.35
C GLY A 26 1.58 32.58 4.75
N GLU A 27 1.02 31.91 5.77
CA GLU A 27 1.57 31.97 7.14
C GLU A 27 2.90 31.23 7.25
N CYS A 28 3.00 30.03 6.67
CA CYS A 28 4.25 29.27 6.61
C CYS A 28 5.32 30.00 5.79
N ALA A 29 4.94 30.68 4.69
CA ALA A 29 5.85 31.50 3.91
C ALA A 29 6.44 32.69 4.71
N LYS A 30 5.63 33.32 5.56
CA LYS A 30 6.10 34.38 6.47
C LYS A 30 7.09 33.85 7.51
N LEU A 31 6.83 32.66 8.07
CA LEU A 31 7.75 32.00 9.01
C LEU A 31 9.10 31.67 8.33
N PHE A 32 9.09 31.15 7.11
CA PHE A 32 10.31 30.85 6.34
C PHE A 32 11.08 32.10 5.87
N SER A 33 10.38 33.22 5.73
CA SER A 33 11.00 34.51 5.41
C SER A 33 11.68 35.16 6.62
N ASN A 34 11.44 34.64 7.84
CA ASN A 34 12.08 35.14 9.04
C ASN A 34 13.57 34.74 9.06
N SER A 35 14.45 35.74 9.14
CA SER A 35 15.91 35.57 9.19
C SER A 35 16.37 34.72 10.39
N HIS A 36 15.62 34.75 11.50
CA HIS A 36 15.86 33.90 12.67
C HIS A 36 15.65 32.42 12.35
N PHE A 37 14.61 32.08 11.59
CA PHE A 37 14.34 30.70 11.18
C PHE A 37 15.43 30.18 10.24
N ARG A 38 15.90 31.03 9.30
CA ARG A 38 17.05 30.69 8.43
C ARG A 38 18.33 30.42 9.21
N ARG A 39 18.53 31.08 10.36
CA ARG A 39 19.68 30.84 11.23
C ARG A 39 19.58 29.50 11.94
N VAL A 40 18.41 29.19 12.51
CA VAL A 40 18.15 27.89 13.17
C VAL A 40 18.30 26.72 12.18
N VAL A 41 17.82 26.86 10.95
CA VAL A 41 17.99 25.83 9.91
C VAL A 41 19.46 25.68 9.49
N LYS A 42 20.23 26.77 9.43
CA LYS A 42 21.68 26.72 9.13
C LYS A 42 22.50 26.12 10.27
N ASP A 43 22.12 26.37 11.52
CA ASP A 43 22.80 25.81 12.68
C ASP A 43 22.54 24.28 12.81
N HIS A 44 21.50 23.77 12.14
CA HIS A 44 21.21 22.33 12.07
C HIS A 44 22.13 21.54 11.11
N ASP A 45 22.87 22.21 10.24
CA ASP A 45 23.79 21.55 9.30
C ASP A 45 25.13 21.16 9.96
N VAL A 46 25.43 21.73 11.13
CA VAL A 46 26.66 21.45 11.89
C VAL A 46 26.52 20.21 12.78
N GLY A 47 25.29 19.82 13.14
CA GLY A 47 24.99 18.58 13.89
C GLY A 47 24.84 17.32 13.03
N ASN A 48 25.05 17.42 11.72
CA ASN A 48 24.76 16.35 10.77
C ASN A 48 25.80 15.22 10.76
N SER A 49 26.97 15.40 11.40
CA SER A 49 28.00 14.36 11.49
C SER A 49 27.57 13.18 12.39
N GLU A 50 27.01 13.46 13.58
CA GLU A 50 26.55 12.41 14.50
C GLU A 50 25.35 11.63 13.93
N ILE A 51 24.46 12.31 13.21
CA ILE A 51 23.31 11.68 12.54
C ILE A 51 23.79 10.83 11.36
N ALA A 52 24.78 11.30 10.59
CA ALA A 52 25.35 10.54 9.49
C ALA A 52 26.08 9.27 9.97
N GLU A 53 26.80 9.33 11.09
CA GLU A 53 27.42 8.16 11.72
C GLU A 53 26.40 7.17 12.25
N SER A 54 25.33 7.67 12.88
CA SER A 54 24.21 6.84 13.35
C SER A 54 23.49 6.14 12.19
N MET A 55 23.25 6.85 11.08
CA MET A 55 22.65 6.28 9.87
C MET A 55 23.52 5.20 9.22
N LYS A 56 24.84 5.40 9.14
CA LYS A 56 25.78 4.38 8.65
C LYS A 56 25.75 3.13 9.52
N THR A 57 25.68 3.30 10.84
CA THR A 57 25.60 2.19 11.79
C THR A 57 24.33 1.36 11.54
N MET A 58 23.17 2.01 11.44
CA MET A 58 21.91 1.31 11.14
C MET A 58 21.92 0.61 9.77
N GLN A 59 22.53 1.21 8.74
CA GLN A 59 22.64 0.57 7.43
C GLN A 59 23.49 -0.70 7.47
N ASN A 60 24.60 -0.69 8.23
CA ASN A 60 25.44 -1.87 8.42
C ASN A 60 24.71 -2.98 9.18
N ASP A 61 23.94 -2.63 10.21
CA ASP A 61 23.16 -3.62 10.97
C ASP A 61 22.08 -4.29 10.11
N ILE A 62 21.42 -3.52 9.24
CA ILE A 62 20.47 -4.08 8.27
C ILE A 62 21.17 -5.06 7.33
N ALA A 63 22.33 -4.69 6.77
CA ALA A 63 23.08 -5.56 5.86
C ALA A 63 23.49 -6.89 6.53
N ASN A 64 23.96 -6.83 7.78
CA ASN A 64 24.34 -8.00 8.57
C ASN A 64 23.14 -8.90 8.93
N LEU A 65 21.98 -8.30 9.23
CA LEU A 65 20.75 -9.06 9.47
C LEU A 65 20.27 -9.74 8.19
N THR A 66 20.35 -9.08 7.04
CA THR A 66 19.96 -9.67 5.74
C THR A 66 20.83 -10.89 5.39
N SER A 67 22.15 -10.84 5.61
CA SER A 67 23.03 -11.99 5.36
C SER A 67 22.77 -13.17 6.30
N THR A 68 22.32 -12.90 7.53
CA THR A 68 22.01 -13.95 8.51
C THR A 68 20.70 -14.70 8.17
N ILE A 69 19.77 -14.04 7.48
CA ILE A 69 18.50 -14.65 7.05
C ILE A 69 18.70 -15.58 5.84
N THR A 70 19.70 -15.31 4.99
CA THR A 70 19.95 -16.12 3.78
C THR A 70 20.56 -17.50 4.03
N ASP A 71 21.04 -17.80 5.25
CA ASP A 71 21.81 -19.03 5.52
C ASP A 71 21.05 -20.10 6.33
N ARG A 72 19.73 -19.93 6.52
CA ARG A 72 18.88 -21.01 7.07
C ARG A 72 18.34 -21.87 5.93
N PRO A 73 18.66 -23.18 5.86
CA PRO A 73 17.98 -24.11 4.96
C PRO A 73 16.57 -24.37 5.51
N ASN A 74 15.65 -23.44 5.23
CA ASN A 74 14.25 -23.57 5.56
C ASN A 74 13.58 -24.47 4.50
N ARG A 75 13.48 -25.76 4.83
CA ARG A 75 12.60 -26.70 4.12
C ARG A 75 11.16 -26.16 4.28
N HIS A 76 10.45 -26.04 3.16
CA HIS A 76 9.14 -25.38 2.98
C HIS A 76 9.16 -23.88 2.66
N HIS A 77 10.20 -23.38 2.01
CA HIS A 77 10.05 -22.20 1.14
C HIS A 77 9.27 -22.62 -0.11
N PHE A 78 7.95 -22.42 -0.09
CA PHE A 78 7.25 -22.14 -1.34
C PHE A 78 7.91 -20.89 -1.93
N PRO A 79 8.29 -20.89 -3.22
CA PRO A 79 8.71 -19.65 -3.85
C PRO A 79 7.47 -18.75 -3.86
N VAL A 80 7.41 -17.82 -2.91
CA VAL A 80 6.52 -16.67 -3.02
C VAL A 80 7.13 -15.85 -4.15
N ILE A 81 6.76 -16.21 -5.38
CA ILE A 81 6.91 -15.35 -6.53
C ILE A 81 6.03 -14.15 -6.18
N ALA A 82 6.65 -13.12 -5.65
CA ALA A 82 6.00 -11.85 -5.39
C ALA A 82 5.68 -11.26 -6.76
N ALA A 83 4.56 -11.70 -7.35
CA ALA A 83 3.92 -10.99 -8.44
C ALA A 83 3.85 -9.52 -8.01
N GLU A 84 4.37 -8.62 -8.86
CA GLU A 84 4.42 -7.22 -8.48
C GLU A 84 3.00 -6.78 -8.07
N PRO A 85 2.83 -6.15 -6.89
CA PRO A 85 1.51 -5.89 -6.29
C PRO A 85 0.59 -5.01 -7.15
N ASN A 86 1.06 -4.53 -8.30
CA ASN A 86 0.37 -3.67 -9.22
C ASN A 86 -0.53 -4.39 -10.24
N ASP A 87 -0.45 -5.72 -10.38
CA ASP A 87 -1.28 -6.44 -11.37
C ASP A 87 -2.39 -7.33 -10.80
N LEU A 88 -2.71 -7.13 -9.52
CA LEU A 88 -3.85 -7.79 -8.90
C LEU A 88 -5.14 -6.99 -9.10
N TRP A 89 -6.19 -7.68 -9.54
CA TRP A 89 -7.58 -7.25 -9.50
C TRP A 89 -8.18 -7.61 -8.15
N TYR A 90 -8.72 -6.62 -7.44
CA TYR A 90 -9.26 -6.82 -6.09
C TYR A 90 -10.78 -6.91 -6.07
N LEU A 91 -11.26 -7.93 -5.36
CA LEU A 91 -12.65 -8.24 -5.10
C LEU A 91 -12.92 -8.18 -3.60
N TRP A 92 -14.15 -7.86 -3.24
CA TRP A 92 -14.62 -7.90 -1.86
C TRP A 92 -15.73 -8.93 -1.72
N LEU A 93 -15.46 -9.96 -0.92
CA LEU A 93 -16.43 -10.99 -0.56
C LEU A 93 -16.96 -10.66 0.83
N SER A 94 -18.24 -10.34 0.92
CA SER A 94 -18.87 -9.89 2.17
C SER A 94 -19.82 -10.95 2.71
N SER A 95 -20.14 -10.85 4.00
CA SER A 95 -21.17 -11.67 4.65
C SER A 95 -20.78 -13.14 4.88
N SER A 96 -19.48 -13.43 5.01
CA SER A 96 -19.02 -14.76 5.40
C SER A 96 -19.14 -14.95 6.92
N PRO A 97 -19.46 -16.17 7.41
CA PRO A 97 -19.38 -16.47 8.84
C PRO A 97 -17.97 -16.25 9.40
N PRO A 98 -17.81 -15.83 10.67
CA PRO A 98 -16.49 -15.63 11.28
C PRO A 98 -15.64 -16.90 11.42
N SER A 99 -16.25 -18.07 11.28
CA SER A 99 -15.55 -19.37 11.28
C SER A 99 -14.82 -19.66 9.98
N VAL A 100 -15.08 -18.90 8.91
CA VAL A 100 -14.44 -19.06 7.61
C VAL A 100 -13.02 -18.51 7.68
N THR A 101 -12.06 -19.31 7.22
CA THR A 101 -10.63 -18.97 7.21
C THR A 101 -10.19 -18.35 5.88
N ASP A 102 -8.98 -17.78 5.84
CA ASP A 102 -8.41 -17.26 4.59
C ASP A 102 -8.19 -18.42 3.59
N GLU A 103 -7.85 -19.63 4.07
CA GLU A 103 -7.64 -20.84 3.28
C GLU A 103 -8.93 -21.37 2.61
N ASP A 104 -10.06 -21.28 3.31
CA ASP A 104 -11.37 -21.66 2.76
C ASP A 104 -11.74 -20.74 1.60
N ILE A 105 -11.55 -19.43 1.77
CA ILE A 105 -11.81 -18.43 0.73
C ILE A 105 -10.84 -18.61 -0.44
N HIS A 106 -9.57 -18.88 -0.16
CA HIS A 106 -8.57 -19.14 -1.20
C HIS A 106 -8.99 -20.35 -2.07
N SER A 107 -9.36 -21.45 -1.43
CA SER A 107 -9.80 -22.68 -2.12
C SER A 107 -11.06 -22.45 -2.95
N MET A 108 -12.04 -21.74 -2.38
CA MET A 108 -13.27 -21.37 -3.09
C MET A 108 -12.99 -20.52 -4.32
N VAL A 109 -12.19 -19.45 -4.20
CA VAL A 109 -11.88 -18.57 -5.34
C VAL A 109 -11.15 -19.33 -6.45
N LYS A 110 -10.22 -20.21 -6.06
CA LYS A 110 -9.47 -21.04 -7.00
C LYS A 110 -10.38 -21.99 -7.78
N GLU A 111 -11.31 -22.65 -7.11
CA GLU A 111 -12.29 -23.55 -7.73
C GLU A 111 -13.27 -22.77 -8.63
N CYS A 112 -13.83 -21.67 -8.13
CA CYS A 112 -14.78 -20.83 -8.87
C CYS A 112 -14.22 -20.26 -10.17
N LEU A 113 -12.94 -19.87 -10.18
CA LEU A 113 -12.31 -19.19 -11.31
C LEU A 113 -11.37 -20.10 -12.11
N SER A 114 -11.25 -21.38 -11.72
CA SER A 114 -10.32 -22.35 -12.34
C SER A 114 -8.89 -21.82 -12.43
N VAL A 115 -8.42 -21.18 -11.35
CA VAL A 115 -7.09 -20.57 -11.28
C VAL A 115 -6.01 -21.65 -11.19
N GLU A 116 -4.95 -21.52 -11.98
CA GLU A 116 -3.82 -22.47 -11.95
C GLU A 116 -3.07 -22.42 -10.60
N ASP A 117 -2.34 -23.50 -10.27
CA ASP A 117 -1.62 -23.60 -9.00
C ASP A 117 -0.52 -22.53 -8.83
N ASP A 118 0.05 -22.07 -9.95
CA ASP A 118 1.15 -21.11 -9.99
C ASP A 118 0.68 -19.64 -9.97
N ASP A 119 -0.61 -19.40 -10.13
CA ASP A 119 -1.16 -18.05 -10.22
C ASP A 119 -1.37 -17.40 -8.84
N PRO A 120 -1.02 -16.11 -8.69
CA PRO A 120 -1.06 -15.44 -7.40
C PRO A 120 -2.51 -15.13 -6.97
N ILE A 121 -2.92 -15.70 -5.83
CA ILE A 121 -4.13 -15.33 -5.11
C ILE A 121 -3.75 -14.78 -3.74
N VAL A 122 -4.21 -13.57 -3.42
CA VAL A 122 -3.97 -12.92 -2.13
C VAL A 122 -5.29 -12.75 -1.40
N VAL A 123 -5.49 -13.48 -0.30
CA VAL A 123 -6.68 -13.35 0.55
C VAL A 123 -6.33 -12.61 1.82
N LYS A 124 -7.21 -11.70 2.24
CA LYS A 124 -7.07 -10.99 3.51
C LYS A 124 -8.43 -10.74 4.16
N MET A 125 -8.66 -11.35 5.32
CA MET A 125 -9.78 -10.99 6.18
C MET A 125 -9.68 -9.53 6.67
N LEU A 126 -10.77 -8.77 6.51
CA LEU A 126 -10.86 -7.37 6.92
C LEU A 126 -11.56 -7.27 8.27
N VAL A 127 -10.76 -7.17 9.33
CA VAL A 127 -11.25 -7.01 10.72
C VAL A 127 -10.69 -5.72 11.31
N LYS A 128 -11.52 -5.00 12.08
CA LYS A 128 -11.05 -3.81 12.81
C LYS A 128 -10.02 -4.25 13.86
N LYS A 129 -8.89 -3.55 13.92
CA LYS A 129 -7.83 -3.81 14.90
C LYS A 129 -8.40 -3.81 16.32
N GLY A 130 -8.12 -4.87 17.08
CA GLY A 130 -8.55 -5.03 18.47
C GLY A 130 -9.98 -5.56 18.65
N VAL A 131 -10.68 -5.91 17.57
CA VAL A 131 -11.97 -6.60 17.64
C VAL A 131 -11.73 -8.10 17.51
N ASP A 132 -12.31 -8.88 18.41
CA ASP A 132 -12.29 -10.34 18.32
C ASP A 132 -13.21 -10.83 17.21
N VAL A 133 -12.68 -11.63 16.30
CA VAL A 133 -13.39 -12.17 15.12
C VAL A 133 -14.63 -12.94 15.54
N SER A 134 -14.56 -13.68 16.65
CA SER A 134 -15.67 -14.50 17.15
C SER A 134 -16.91 -13.69 17.56
N THR A 135 -16.73 -12.38 17.81
CA THR A 135 -17.82 -11.48 18.23
C THR A 135 -18.57 -10.85 17.06
N LEU A 136 -18.07 -11.02 15.84
CA LEU A 136 -18.68 -10.46 14.64
C LEU A 136 -19.83 -11.34 14.15
N SER A 137 -20.89 -10.72 13.59
CA SER A 137 -21.95 -11.47 12.92
C SER A 137 -21.55 -11.93 11.52
N SER A 138 -20.59 -11.24 10.91
CA SER A 138 -20.03 -11.57 9.60
C SER A 138 -18.67 -10.91 9.42
N VAL A 139 -17.88 -11.46 8.51
CA VAL A 139 -16.59 -10.91 8.08
C VAL A 139 -16.60 -10.61 6.58
N THR A 140 -15.68 -9.75 6.16
CA THR A 140 -15.43 -9.43 4.76
C THR A 140 -14.00 -9.79 4.41
N PHE A 141 -13.79 -10.37 3.23
CA PHE A 141 -12.47 -10.66 2.69
C PHE A 141 -12.15 -9.71 1.54
N LYS A 142 -10.90 -9.26 1.48
CA LYS A 142 -10.31 -8.64 0.30
C LYS A 142 -9.50 -9.72 -0.42
N VAL A 143 -9.89 -10.02 -1.65
CA VAL A 143 -9.26 -11.05 -2.48
C VAL A 143 -8.60 -10.36 -3.67
N GLY A 144 -7.30 -10.52 -3.83
CA GLY A 144 -6.55 -10.12 -5.02
C GLY A 144 -6.31 -11.35 -5.90
N ILE A 145 -6.65 -11.25 -7.17
CA ILE A 145 -6.41 -12.27 -8.20
C ILE A 145 -5.72 -11.63 -9.40
N GLY A 146 -5.09 -12.42 -10.27
CA GLY A 146 -4.56 -11.91 -11.54
C GLY A 146 -5.62 -11.18 -12.37
N ARG A 147 -5.21 -10.12 -13.08
CA ARG A 147 -6.13 -9.27 -13.86
C ARG A 147 -6.86 -10.03 -14.98
N ASP A 148 -6.27 -11.11 -15.49
CA ASP A 148 -6.85 -11.95 -16.54
C ASP A 148 -8.14 -12.65 -16.07
N TYR A 149 -8.29 -12.88 -14.77
CA TYR A 149 -9.50 -13.46 -14.17
C TYR A 149 -10.62 -12.44 -13.92
N ARG A 150 -10.43 -11.17 -14.30
CA ARG A 150 -11.41 -10.10 -14.02
C ARG A 150 -12.79 -10.42 -14.57
N GLU A 151 -12.89 -10.81 -15.84
CA GLU A 151 -14.19 -11.07 -16.47
C GLU A 151 -14.89 -12.27 -15.83
N SER A 152 -14.17 -13.38 -15.66
CA SER A 152 -14.68 -14.58 -14.96
C SER A 152 -15.13 -14.27 -13.53
N SER A 153 -14.39 -13.42 -12.81
CA SER A 153 -14.74 -13.03 -11.45
C SER A 153 -15.99 -12.15 -11.35
N MET A 154 -16.36 -11.49 -12.44
CA MET A 154 -17.57 -10.67 -12.53
C MET A 154 -18.80 -11.47 -12.98
N ASP A 155 -18.64 -12.72 -13.42
CA ASP A 155 -19.77 -13.59 -13.75
C ASP A 155 -20.37 -14.21 -12.48
N ALA A 156 -21.67 -14.00 -12.27
CA ALA A 156 -22.38 -14.53 -11.11
C ALA A 156 -22.49 -16.05 -11.13
N ALA A 157 -22.46 -16.66 -12.31
CA ALA A 157 -22.60 -18.10 -12.48
C ALA A 157 -21.37 -18.88 -11.94
N ASN A 158 -20.22 -18.22 -11.82
CA ASN A 158 -18.99 -18.83 -11.31
C ASN A 158 -18.95 -18.92 -9.78
N TRP A 159 -19.88 -18.27 -9.08
CA TRP A 159 -19.91 -18.22 -7.62
C TRP A 159 -21.04 -19.10 -7.05
N PRO A 160 -20.85 -19.74 -5.89
CA PRO A 160 -21.90 -20.53 -5.27
C PRO A 160 -23.12 -19.65 -4.93
N GLU A 161 -24.34 -20.17 -5.11
CA GLU A 161 -25.62 -19.42 -4.96
C GLU A 161 -25.75 -18.66 -3.63
N GLN A 162 -25.08 -19.15 -2.58
CA GLN A 162 -25.10 -18.59 -1.23
C GLN A 162 -24.01 -17.53 -0.96
N SER A 163 -23.06 -17.34 -1.88
CA SER A 163 -22.05 -16.31 -1.75
C SER A 163 -22.56 -14.97 -2.27
N VAL A 164 -22.52 -13.95 -1.41
CA VAL A 164 -22.93 -12.59 -1.77
C VAL A 164 -22.02 -12.11 -2.88
N PHE A 165 -22.61 -11.92 -4.06
CA PHE A 165 -21.95 -11.52 -5.29
C PHE A 165 -20.87 -10.43 -5.06
N PRO A 166 -19.66 -10.57 -5.64
CA PRO A 166 -18.60 -9.59 -5.47
C PRO A 166 -19.08 -8.19 -5.89
N ARG A 167 -19.27 -7.29 -4.93
CA ARG A 167 -19.55 -5.89 -5.27
C ARG A 167 -18.24 -5.25 -5.72
N VAL A 168 -18.12 -5.00 -7.02
CA VAL A 168 -17.07 -4.14 -7.57
C VAL A 168 -17.36 -2.71 -7.10
N ARG A 169 -16.71 -2.28 -6.01
CA ARG A 169 -16.66 -0.85 -5.69
C ARG A 169 -15.63 -0.25 -6.62
N GLY A 170 -16.11 0.24 -7.76
CA GLY A 170 -15.30 1.03 -8.69
C GLY A 170 -14.56 2.12 -7.91
N HIS A 171 -13.26 2.23 -8.18
CA HIS A 171 -12.43 3.34 -7.72
C HIS A 171 -13.19 4.63 -8.07
N ARG A 172 -13.72 5.35 -7.07
CA ARG A 172 -14.17 6.72 -7.32
C ARG A 172 -12.93 7.49 -7.78
N PRO A 173 -13.00 8.21 -8.92
CA PRO A 173 -11.93 9.10 -9.34
C PRO A 173 -11.68 10.20 -8.30
#